data_AF-A0A956PC71-F1
#
_entry.id   AF-A0A956PC71-F1
#
_cell.length_a   1.000
_cell.length_b   1.000
_cell.length_c   1.000
_cell.angle_alpha   90.00
_cell.angle_beta   90.00
_cell.angle_gamma   90.00
#
_symmetry.space_group_name_H-M   'P 1'
#
loop_
_entity.id
_entity.type
_entity.pdbx_description
1 polymer ?
#
loop_
_entity_poly.entity_id
_entity_poly.type
_entity_poly.pdbx_seq_one_letter_code
_entity_poly.pdbx_strand_id
1 'polypeptide(L)' 'APVDPGLVRYWEVFGNLKWGLICLVQAFTHLTGAHRSVELAAIGRRACEPAIDLLDLITDEGV' A
#
# COMPACT_ATOMS: atom_id res chain seq x y z
N ALA A 1 11.00 -18.47 -21.92
CA ALA A 1 11.43 -17.08 -22.20
C ALA A 1 11.74 -16.39 -20.87
N PRO A 2 12.71 -15.47 -20.81
CA PRO A 2 12.99 -14.70 -19.58
C PRO A 2 11.84 -13.74 -19.26
N VAL A 3 11.67 -13.42 -17.97
CA VAL A 3 10.71 -12.42 -17.48
C VAL A 3 11.33 -11.03 -17.65
N ASP A 4 10.54 -10.05 -18.10
CA ASP A 4 10.96 -8.65 -18.24
C ASP A 4 11.06 -7.95 -16.87
N PRO A 5 12.26 -7.52 -16.42
CA PRO A 5 12.43 -6.83 -15.14
C PRO A 5 11.66 -5.51 -15.04
N GLY A 6 11.48 -4.78 -16.15
CA GLY A 6 10.74 -3.51 -16.15
C GLY A 6 9.26 -3.71 -15.84
N LEU A 7 8.68 -4.78 -16.40
CA LEU A 7 7.31 -5.17 -16.10
C LEU A 7 7.13 -5.61 -14.64
N VAL A 8 8.13 -6.31 -14.08
CA VAL A 8 8.11 -6.70 -12.65
C VAL A 8 8.09 -5.45 -11.77
N ARG A 9 9.01 -4.50 -12.01
CA ARG A 9 9.08 -3.25 -11.25
C ARG A 9 7.78 -2.45 -11.32
N TYR A 10 7.14 -2.40 -12.48
CA TYR A 10 5.83 -1.74 -12.62
C TYR A 10 4.80 -2.34 -11.67
N TRP A 11 4.70 -3.68 -11.61
CA TRP A 11 3.74 -4.35 -10.75
C TRP A 11 4.08 -4.26 -9.26
N GLU A 12 5.36 -4.18 -8.90
CA GLU A 12 5.80 -3.92 -7.51
C GLU A 12 5.35 -2.53 -7.04
N VAL A 13 5.63 -1.49 -7.84
CA VAL A 13 5.22 -0.10 -7.55
C VAL A 13 3.69 0.00 -7.47
N PHE A 14 2.99 -0.54 -8.48
CA PHE A 14 1.53 -0.49 -8.53
C PHE A 14 0.88 -1.28 -7.38
N GLY A 15 1.41 -2.46 -7.07
CA GLY A 15 0.94 -3.31 -5.98
C GLY A 15 1.10 -2.62 -4.62
N ASN A 16 2.24 -1.99 -4.39
CA ASN A 16 2.51 -1.24 -3.17
C ASN A 16 1.53 -0.05 -3.01
N LEU A 17 1.39 0.78 -4.05
CA LEU A 17 0.45 1.90 -4.05
C LEU A 17 -0.99 1.44 -3.76
N LYS A 18 -1.42 0.36 -4.42
CA LYS A 18 -2.76 -0.21 -4.21
C LYS A 18 -2.96 -0.66 -2.76
N TRP A 19 -1.95 -1.27 -2.14
CA TRP A 19 -2.01 -1.67 -0.75
C TRP A 19 -2.11 -0.47 0.21
N GLY A 20 -1.35 0.60 -0.05
CA GLY A 20 -1.47 1.86 0.69
C GLY A 20 -2.87 2.46 0.61
N LEU A 21 -3.46 2.50 -0.59
CA LEU A 21 -4.83 2.96 -0.77
C LEU A 21 -5.85 2.10 -0.01
N ILE A 22 -5.69 0.77 -0.01
CA ILE A 22 -6.56 -0.13 0.77
C ILE A 22 -6.47 0.22 2.26
N CYS A 23 -5.27 0.42 2.81
CA CYS A 23 -5.11 0.80 4.21
C CYS A 23 -5.86 2.09 4.54
N LEU A 24 -5.74 3.12 3.69
CA LEU A 24 -6.47 4.38 3.86
C LEU A 24 -7.99 4.18 3.83
N VAL A 25 -8.50 3.38 2.90
CA VAL A 25 -9.93 3.06 2.81
C VAL A 25 -10.40 2.33 4.06
N GLN A 26 -9.67 1.33 4.56
CA GLN A 26 -10.05 0.61 5.79
C GLN A 26 -10.08 1.53 7.01
N ALA A 27 -9.09 2.44 7.13
CA ALA A 27 -9.09 3.46 8.18
C ALA A 27 -10.35 4.33 8.09
N PHE A 28 -10.67 4.84 6.90
CA PHE A 28 -11.82 5.71 6.68
C PHE A 28 -13.15 5.02 6.96
N THR A 29 -13.30 3.76 6.52
CA THR A 29 -14.49 2.94 6.78
C THR A 29 -14.73 2.73 8.27
N HIS A 30 -13.66 2.51 9.05
CA HIS A 30 -13.77 2.43 10.51
C HIS A 30 -14.12 3.79 11.14
N LEU A 31 -13.37 4.84 10.80
CA LEU A 31 -13.44 6.15 11.45
C LEU A 31 -14.76 6.88 11.19
N THR A 32 -15.32 6.74 9.99
CA THR A 32 -16.65 7.28 9.66
C THR A 32 -17.79 6.53 10.32
N GLY A 33 -17.52 5.35 10.89
CA GLY A 33 -18.53 4.48 11.46
C GLY A 33 -19.36 3.72 10.42
N ALA A 34 -19.02 3.82 9.13
CA ALA A 34 -19.67 3.04 8.06
C ALA A 34 -19.61 1.53 8.37
N HIS A 35 -18.45 1.05 8.82
CA HIS A 35 -18.31 -0.26 9.46
C HIS A 35 -17.33 -0.21 10.63
N ARG A 36 -17.85 -0.22 11.86
CA ARG A 36 -17.01 -0.28 13.07
C ARG A 36 -16.42 -1.68 13.26
N SER A 37 -15.14 -1.83 12.94
CA SER A 37 -14.40 -3.08 13.12
C SER A 37 -12.96 -2.83 13.56
N VAL A 38 -12.50 -3.58 14.57
CA VAL A 38 -11.12 -3.51 15.10
C VAL A 38 -10.10 -3.91 14.03
N GLU A 39 -10.45 -4.89 13.19
CA GLU A 39 -9.61 -5.33 12.08
C GLU A 39 -9.35 -4.18 11.09
N LEU A 40 -10.40 -3.43 10.73
CA LEU A 40 -10.27 -2.31 9.79
C LEU A 40 -9.41 -1.17 10.36
N ALA A 41 -9.55 -0.88 11.66
CA ALA A 41 -8.67 0.07 12.34
C ALA A 41 -7.21 -0.42 12.38
N ALA A 42 -7.00 -1.72 12.61
CA ALA A 42 -5.67 -2.32 12.67
C ALA A 42 -4.97 -2.31 11.30
N ILE A 43 -5.68 -2.63 10.22
CA ILE A 43 -5.17 -2.52 8.84
C ILE A 43 -4.90 -1.04 8.51
N GLY A 44 -5.85 -0.16 8.82
CA GLY A 44 -5.76 1.26 8.48
C GLY A 44 -4.58 1.99 9.12
N ARG A 45 -4.17 1.58 10.33
CA ARG A 45 -2.98 2.12 11.03
C ARG A 45 -1.68 1.94 10.23
N ARG A 46 -1.62 0.98 9.31
CA ARG A 46 -0.42 0.65 8.53
C ARG A 46 -0.20 1.56 7.33
N ALA A 47 -1.08 2.53 7.04
CA ALA A 47 -1.03 3.33 5.80
C ALA A 47 0.31 4.05 5.54
N CYS A 48 1.06 4.40 6.59
CA CYS A 48 2.38 5.03 6.44
C CYS A 48 3.49 4.06 5.99
N GLU A 49 3.37 2.75 6.28
CA GLU A 49 4.35 1.74 5.85
C GLU A 49 4.48 1.69 4.32
N PRO A 50 3.41 1.40 3.54
CA PRO A 50 3.50 1.41 2.08
C PRO A 50 3.75 2.81 1.51
N ALA A 51 3.46 3.89 2.24
CA ALA A 51 3.81 5.23 1.77
C ALA A 51 5.33 5.43 1.69
N ILE A 52 6.07 4.94 2.68
CA ILE A 52 7.54 4.98 2.69
C ILE A 52 8.09 4.00 1.66
N ASP A 53 7.62 2.75 1.67
CA ASP A 53 8.06 1.74 0.70
C ASP A 53 7.83 2.21 -0.75
N LEU A 54 6.72 2.91 -1.03
CA LEU A 54 6.45 3.45 -2.36
C LEU A 54 7.47 4.52 -2.76
N LEU A 55 7.90 5.38 -1.83
CA LEU A 55 8.93 6.37 -2.10
C LEU A 55 10.23 5.67 -2.48
N ASP A 56 10.67 4.70 -1.69
CA ASP A 56 11.89 3.93 -1.95
C ASP A 56 11.83 3.22 -3.32
N LEU A 57 10.68 2.66 -3.68
CA LEU A 57 10.46 1.98 -4.97
C LEU A 57 10.54 2.93 -6.18
N ILE A 58 10.14 4.19 -6.04
CA ILE A 58 10.09 5.16 -7.16
C ILE A 58 11.34 6.05 -7.24
N THR A 59 12.05 6.25 -6.13
CA THR A 59 13.29 7.06 -6.09
C THR A 59 14.53 6.25 -6.43
N ASP A 60 14.40 4.92 -6.56
CA ASP A 60 15.53 4.00 -6.72
C ASP A 60 16.46 3.97 -5.48
N GLU A 61 15.99 4.47 -4.34
CA GLU A 61 16.63 4.36 -3.03
C GLU A 61 16.29 3.00 -2.40
N GLY A 62 16.55 1.92 -3.13
CA GLY A 62 16.49 0.58 -2.57
C GLY A 62 17.52 0.45 -1.45
N VAL A 63 17.07 0.08 -0.24
CA VAL A 63 17.92 -0.41 0.86
C VAL A 63 18.72 -1.63 0.41
#